data_AF-A0A3C2D0K4-F1
#
_entry.id   AF-A0A3C2D0K4-F1
#
_cell.length_a   1.000
_cell.length_b   1.000
_cell.length_c   1.000
_cell.angle_alpha   90.00
_cell.angle_beta   90.00
_cell.angle_gamma   90.00
#
_symmetry.space_group_name_H-M   'P 1'
#
loop_
_entity.id
_entity.type
_entity.pdbx_description
1 polymer ?
#
loop_
_entity_poly.entity_id
_entity_poly.type
_entity_poly.pdbx_seq_one_letter_code
_entity_poly.pdbx_strand_id
1 'polypeptide(L)'
;MKTYRMLVSILLFIPVLSYAGEIYGTIKAEDGKPLTNKVVQIIQKDKVIASDSTDTNGYFSCAVKEVGNCKLVIVGFTDASFTVFSSTKSTRYNLSLKKEGDKWILKSL
;
A
#
# COMPACT_ATOMS: atom_id res chain seq x y z
N MET A 1 13.91 -43.84 -44.09
CA MET A 1 13.31 -42.65 -43.45
C MET A 1 14.10 -42.35 -42.18
N LYS A 2 14.84 -41.24 -42.09
CA LYS A 2 15.59 -40.83 -40.89
C LYS A 2 14.67 -39.97 -40.02
N THR A 3 14.28 -40.45 -38.84
CA THR A 3 13.46 -39.71 -37.89
C THR A 3 14.37 -38.84 -37.01
N TYR A 4 14.24 -37.53 -37.17
CA TYR A 4 14.87 -36.56 -36.30
C TYR A 4 14.14 -36.58 -34.95
N ARG A 5 14.80 -37.16 -33.92
CA ARG A 5 14.33 -37.05 -32.53
C ARG A 5 14.71 -35.64 -32.03
N MET A 6 13.89 -34.65 -32.39
CA MET A 6 13.95 -33.32 -31.80
C MET A 6 13.10 -33.35 -30.53
N LEU A 7 13.74 -33.41 -29.36
CA LEU A 7 13.07 -33.13 -28.09
C LEU A 7 13.53 -31.74 -27.64
N VAL A 8 12.63 -30.77 -27.86
CA VAL A 8 12.77 -29.37 -27.44
C VAL A 8 12.65 -29.33 -25.91
N SER A 9 13.76 -29.08 -25.22
CA SER A 9 13.73 -28.70 -23.80
C SER A 9 13.34 -27.23 -23.69
N ILE A 10 12.04 -26.97 -23.53
CA ILE A 10 11.54 -25.63 -23.15
C ILE A 10 11.77 -25.46 -21.64
N LEU A 11 12.77 -24.66 -21.29
CA LEU A 11 12.98 -24.17 -19.93
C LEU A 11 12.03 -22.98 -19.73
N LEU A 12 10.85 -23.22 -19.17
CA LEU A 12 9.90 -22.17 -18.82
C LEU A 12 10.45 -21.33 -17.66
N PHE A 13 11.09 -20.21 -17.98
CA PHE A 13 11.37 -19.16 -17.01
C PHE A 13 10.06 -18.41 -16.75
N ILE A 14 9.19 -18.98 -15.89
CA ILE A 14 7.95 -18.29 -15.50
C ILE A 14 8.38 -17.20 -14.50
N PRO A 15 8.24 -15.90 -14.82
CA PRO A 15 8.37 -14.90 -13.79
C PRO A 15 7.25 -15.13 -12.78
N VAL A 16 7.61 -15.53 -11.56
CA VAL A 16 6.68 -15.57 -10.43
C VAL A 16 6.25 -14.12 -10.19
N LEU A 17 5.05 -13.79 -10.65
CA LEU A 17 4.34 -12.59 -10.22
C LEU A 17 4.03 -12.76 -8.73
N SER A 18 4.98 -12.39 -7.87
CA SER A 18 4.71 -12.27 -6.44
C SER A 18 3.86 -11.03 -6.25
N TYR A 19 2.57 -11.22 -5.97
CA TYR A 19 1.75 -10.16 -5.43
C TYR A 19 2.32 -9.80 -4.05
N ALA A 20 2.47 -8.50 -3.80
CA ALA A 20 2.67 -8.05 -2.42
C ALA A 20 1.38 -8.26 -1.61
N GLY A 21 1.52 -8.30 -0.30
CA GLY A 21 0.37 -8.36 0.60
C GLY A 21 -0.38 -7.03 0.64
N GLU A 22 -1.33 -6.94 1.56
CA GLU A 22 -2.09 -5.71 1.78
C GLU A 22 -1.35 -4.77 2.73
N ILE A 23 -1.40 -3.47 2.45
CA ILE A 23 -1.11 -2.43 3.43
C ILE A 23 -2.44 -2.04 4.06
N TYR A 24 -2.60 -2.34 5.34
CA TYR A 24 -3.88 -2.16 6.02
C TYR A 24 -3.69 -1.57 7.42
N GLY A 25 -4.76 -1.08 8.04
CA GLY A 25 -4.70 -0.59 9.40
C GLY A 25 -5.78 0.42 9.69
N THR A 26 -5.52 1.30 10.66
CA THR A 26 -6.49 2.32 11.10
C THR A 26 -5.87 3.70 11.11
N ILE A 27 -6.67 4.71 10.79
CA ILE A 27 -6.29 6.12 10.88
C ILE A 27 -7.22 6.81 11.88
N LYS A 28 -6.64 7.48 12.86
CA LYS A 28 -7.35 8.28 13.85
C LYS A 28 -6.95 9.75 13.75
N ALA A 29 -7.83 10.66 14.13
CA ALA A 29 -7.47 12.04 14.39
C ALA A 29 -6.73 12.16 15.73
N GLU A 30 -6.12 13.33 15.98
CA GLU A 30 -5.41 13.62 17.23
C GLU A 30 -6.28 13.44 18.49
N ASP A 31 -7.59 13.68 18.40
CA ASP A 31 -8.53 13.47 19.50
C ASP A 31 -8.92 11.99 19.72
N GLY A 32 -8.27 11.08 18.99
CA GLY A 32 -8.48 9.63 19.07
C GLY A 32 -9.69 9.12 18.30
N LYS A 33 -10.49 10.01 17.68
CA LYS A 33 -11.64 9.58 16.87
C LYS A 33 -11.18 8.95 15.56
N PRO A 34 -11.90 7.93 15.06
CA PRO A 34 -11.64 7.39 13.73
C PRO A 34 -11.72 8.46 12.64
N LEU A 35 -10.77 8.45 11.72
CA LEU A 35 -10.82 9.30 10.53
C LEU A 35 -11.63 8.58 9.45
N THR A 36 -12.92 8.87 9.35
CA THR A 36 -13.87 8.15 8.50
C THR A 36 -14.05 8.77 7.11
N ASN A 37 -14.38 7.94 6.12
CA ASN A 37 -14.70 8.34 4.75
C ASN A 37 -13.62 9.23 4.10
N LYS A 38 -12.34 8.88 4.33
CA LYS A 38 -11.19 9.53 3.70
C LYS A 38 -10.50 8.57 2.76
N VAL A 39 -10.15 9.08 1.59
CA VAL A 39 -9.41 8.30 0.59
C VAL A 39 -7.94 8.24 1.00
N VAL A 40 -7.46 7.04 1.23
CA VAL A 40 -6.05 6.71 1.43
C VAL A 40 -5.47 6.27 0.10
N GLN A 41 -4.27 6.77 -0.23
CA GLN A 41 -3.55 6.36 -1.43
C GLN A 41 -2.16 5.86 -1.06
N ILE A 42 -1.76 4.77 -1.69
CA ILE A 42 -0.39 4.26 -1.66
C ILE A 42 0.30 4.71 -2.94
N ILE A 43 1.37 5.47 -2.78
CA ILE A 43 2.17 6.04 -3.86
C ILE A 43 3.54 5.36 -3.90
N GLN A 44 3.95 4.90 -5.08
CA GLN A 44 5.29 4.37 -5.33
C GLN A 44 5.78 4.89 -6.68
N LYS A 45 7.05 5.31 -6.73
CA LYS A 45 7.65 5.90 -7.96
C LYS A 45 6.74 7.01 -8.54
N ASP A 46 6.22 7.87 -7.66
CA ASP A 46 5.31 8.99 -7.96
C ASP A 46 3.99 8.62 -8.65
N LYS A 47 3.58 7.35 -8.58
CA LYS A 47 2.29 6.86 -9.08
C LYS A 47 1.44 6.29 -7.95
N VAL A 48 0.13 6.55 -8.00
CA VAL A 48 -0.84 5.86 -7.14
C VAL A 48 -0.94 4.41 -7.60
N ILE A 49 -0.56 3.47 -6.74
CA ILE A 49 -0.57 2.04 -7.04
C ILE A 49 -1.71 1.29 -6.37
N ALA A 50 -2.29 1.88 -5.31
CA ALA A 50 -3.47 1.38 -4.61
C ALA A 50 -4.18 2.53 -3.90
N SER A 51 -5.48 2.38 -3.67
CA SER A 51 -6.29 3.33 -2.91
C SER A 51 -7.47 2.63 -2.25
N ASP A 52 -7.88 3.14 -1.10
CA ASP A 52 -9.06 2.68 -0.38
C ASP A 52 -9.70 3.85 0.38
N SER A 53 -10.94 3.72 0.81
CA SER A 53 -11.61 4.71 1.67
C SER A 53 -11.75 4.18 3.08
N THR A 54 -11.41 5.01 4.07
CA THR A 54 -11.55 4.60 5.47
C THR A 54 -13.00 4.37 5.87
N ASP A 55 -13.25 3.27 6.58
CA ASP A 55 -14.59 2.93 7.09
C ASP A 55 -14.98 3.74 8.34
N THR A 56 -16.09 3.37 8.99
CA THR A 56 -16.58 4.02 10.22
C THR A 56 -15.66 3.86 11.43
N ASN A 57 -14.77 2.87 11.40
CA ASN A 57 -13.73 2.63 12.40
C ASN A 57 -12.38 3.22 11.99
N GLY A 58 -12.31 3.94 10.86
CA GLY A 58 -11.09 4.51 10.32
C GLY A 58 -10.19 3.44 9.69
N TYR A 59 -10.71 2.24 9.44
CA TYR A 59 -9.97 1.13 8.85
C TYR A 59 -9.81 1.30 7.35
N PHE A 60 -8.65 0.93 6.82
CA PHE A 60 -8.37 0.85 5.39
C PHE A 60 -7.62 -0.46 5.06
N SER A 61 -7.76 -0.96 3.84
CA SER A 61 -6.92 -2.02 3.28
C SER A 61 -6.62 -1.77 1.80
N CYS A 62 -5.34 -1.66 1.46
CA CYS A 62 -4.84 -1.44 0.12
C CYS A 62 -4.05 -2.66 -0.36
N ALA A 63 -4.57 -3.40 -1.33
CA ALA A 63 -3.83 -4.47 -2.00
C ALA A 63 -2.77 -3.88 -2.95
N VAL A 64 -1.50 -4.21 -2.70
CA VAL A 64 -0.36 -3.69 -3.47
C VAL A 64 0.22 -4.80 -4.35
N LYS A 65 0.62 -4.47 -5.59
CA LYS A 65 1.17 -5.47 -6.53
C LYS A 65 2.67 -5.70 -6.36
N GLU A 66 3.43 -4.65 -6.06
CA GLU A 66 4.89 -4.68 -5.97
C GLU A 66 5.37 -4.57 -4.52
N VAL A 67 6.43 -5.31 -4.17
CA VAL A 67 7.15 -5.15 -2.91
C VAL A 67 8.03 -3.91 -2.99
N GLY A 68 8.13 -3.16 -1.89
CA GLY A 68 9.06 -2.04 -1.78
C GLY A 68 8.56 -0.87 -0.96
N ASN A 69 9.40 0.16 -0.87
CA ASN A 69 9.07 1.42 -0.20
C ASN A 69 7.96 2.15 -0.94
N CYS A 70 6.97 2.62 -0.19
CA CYS A 70 5.84 3.39 -0.67
C CYS A 70 5.58 4.57 0.29
N LYS A 71 4.78 5.53 -0.15
CA LYS A 71 4.22 6.59 0.67
C LYS A 71 2.72 6.40 0.80
N LEU A 72 2.22 6.40 2.02
CA LEU A 72 0.80 6.51 2.31
C LEU A 72 0.45 7.98 2.42
N VAL A 73 -0.59 8.43 1.72
CA VAL A 73 -1.14 9.79 1.81
C VAL A 73 -2.64 9.75 2.00
N ILE A 74 -3.21 10.83 2.53
CA ILE A 74 -4.66 10.99 2.68
C ILE A 74 -5.12 12.16 1.80
N VAL A 75 -6.04 11.88 0.88
CA VAL A 75 -6.58 12.91 -0.02
C VAL A 75 -7.29 14.00 0.79
N GLY A 76 -6.97 15.26 0.47
CA GLY A 76 -7.50 16.44 1.16
C GLY A 76 -6.67 16.90 2.36
N PHE A 77 -5.61 16.17 2.75
CA PHE A 77 -4.65 16.59 3.76
C PHE A 77 -3.28 16.77 3.13
N THR A 78 -3.06 17.95 2.55
CA THR A 78 -1.78 18.32 1.94
C THR A 78 -0.64 18.13 2.95
N ASP A 79 0.50 17.62 2.47
CA ASP A 79 1.71 17.29 3.25
C ASP A 79 1.60 16.09 4.21
N ALA A 80 0.39 15.58 4.49
CA ALA A 80 0.21 14.40 5.32
C ALA A 80 0.65 13.14 4.56
N SER A 81 1.89 12.72 4.80
CA SER A 81 2.44 11.47 4.24
C SER A 81 3.15 10.64 5.30
N PHE A 82 3.14 9.32 5.10
CA PHE A 82 3.84 8.37 5.97
C PHE A 82 4.56 7.33 5.11
N THR A 83 5.80 7.01 5.44
CA THR A 83 6.54 5.96 4.74
C THR A 83 6.05 4.59 5.18
N VAL A 84 5.64 3.76 4.21
CA VAL A 84 5.20 2.38 4.44
C VAL A 84 6.01 1.43 3.55
N PHE A 85 6.07 0.16 3.93
CA PHE A 85 6.76 -0.86 3.17
C PHE A 85 5.76 -1.94 2.75
N SER A 86 5.64 -2.14 1.45
CA SER A 86 4.89 -3.25 0.87
C SER A 86 5.76 -4.50 0.92
N SER A 87 5.32 -5.57 1.58
CA SER A 87 6.03 -6.85 1.66
C SER A 87 5.23 -7.97 1.01
N THR A 88 5.79 -9.18 0.89
CA THR A 88 5.06 -10.36 0.39
C THR A 88 3.93 -10.82 1.34
N LYS A 89 3.85 -10.23 2.54
CA LYS A 89 2.78 -10.45 3.51
C LYS A 89 2.07 -9.14 3.82
N SER A 90 0.80 -9.24 4.22
CA SER A 90 0.04 -8.07 4.63
C SER A 90 0.68 -7.41 5.86
N THR A 91 0.86 -6.09 5.80
CA THR A 91 1.56 -5.29 6.81
C THR A 91 0.62 -4.26 7.39
N ARG A 92 0.57 -4.18 8.73
CA ARG A 92 -0.35 -3.30 9.46
C ARG A 92 0.30 -1.96 9.79
N TYR A 93 -0.40 -0.87 9.52
CA TYR A 93 -0.03 0.50 9.90
C TYR A 93 -1.19 1.21 10.60
N ASN A 94 -1.04 1.43 11.91
CA ASN A 94 -1.97 2.25 12.68
C ASN A 94 -1.39 3.66 12.80
N LEU A 95 -2.14 4.67 12.35
CA LEU A 95 -1.66 6.03 12.21
C LEU A 95 -2.58 7.03 12.93
N SER A 96 -1.97 8.12 13.37
CA SER A 96 -2.65 9.32 13.86
C SER A 96 -2.37 10.48 12.93
N LEU A 97 -3.42 11.19 12.54
CA LEU A 97 -3.36 12.44 11.79
C LEU A 97 -3.44 13.60 12.77
N LYS A 98 -2.39 14.41 12.80
CA LYS A 98 -2.25 15.57 13.68
C LYS A 98 -1.96 16.83 12.86
N LYS A 99 -2.47 17.97 13.32
CA LYS A 99 -2.09 19.27 12.79
C LYS A 99 -0.95 19.85 13.63
N GLU A 100 0.18 20.16 13.01
CA GLU A 100 1.31 20.84 13.66
C GLU A 100 1.56 22.17 12.94
N GLY A 101 1.14 23.27 13.59
CA GLY A 101 1.08 24.59 12.96
C GLY A 101 0.10 24.58 11.78
N ASP A 102 0.60 24.91 10.59
CA ASP A 102 -0.19 24.94 9.36
C ASP A 102 -0.17 23.63 8.57
N LYS A 103 0.57 22.62 9.03
CA LYS A 103 0.77 21.36 8.29
C LYS A 103 0.07 20.19 8.94
N TRP A 104 -0.38 19.26 8.11
CA TRP A 104 -0.89 17.97 8.55
C TRP A 104 0.22 16.92 8.52
N ILE A 105 0.30 16.11 9.57
CA ILE A 105 1.35 15.12 9.76
C ILE A 105 0.72 13.79 10.15
N LEU A 106 1.23 12.71 9.56
CA LEU A 106 0.92 11.34 9.97
C LEU A 106 2.02 10.80 10.88
N LYS A 107 1.60 10.17 11.97
CA LYS A 107 2.50 9.51 12.94
C LYS A 107 2.00 8.09 13.20
N SER A 108 2.92 7.16 13.46
CA SER A 108 2.54 5.84 13.96
C SER A 108 1.96 5.96 15.36
N LEU A 109 0.87 5.22 15.61
CA LEU A 109 0.31 5.01 16.94
C LEU A 109 1.13 4.00 17.74
#